data_AF-A0A359IJQ3-F1
#
_entry.id   AF-A0A359IJQ3-F1
#
_cell.length_a   1.000
_cell.length_b   1.000
_cell.length_c   1.000
_cell.angle_alpha   90.00
_cell.angle_beta   90.00
_cell.angle_gamma   90.00
#
_symmetry.space_group_name_H-M   'P 1'
#
loop_
_entity.id
_entity.type
_entity.pdbx_description
1 polymer ?
#
loop_
_entity_poly.entity_id
_entity_poly.type
_entity_poly.pdbx_seq_one_letter_code
_entity_poly.pdbx_strand_id
1 'polypeptide(L)'
;MNCNACEYELGNKKICPNCGYDVEIYEKAKKISATFYNKGLNLLKNGCISQGVKLLEKSVDFDKTNIVARNLLGLGYMYIGKAGDALKQWMISIEFQKDNNLASEYIEELRKNKSAMSKYDESIAIYNEALAYIKERNEDVSIIKLKKALNLNENFIEAYKLLVLCYIIQKNYEKAMHFLDKAMKLDYNNAELINYYKILNPDSTITKQNAINEKQKIQKIYMKPRPNQAVNKKKLVTSMSILFGVIFLAGLLASMLFGAISSNDLNRVKEENKEYIAKLTEYETKINQLNKDLKTATERLGALKDEQSSTDQVKFLNQANELFANGSIEQAAIKIKQITKSDLDENQKLKYDNIYKNTIPVISQKYYTKARESLDAEKVSDAIINFEKSLYYSTQEVFSDDALYYSGLAYEKKGDKKKALENMKVIIKDYKDSDKLEKATAKKAELEK
;
A
#
# COMPACT_ATOMS: atom_id res chain seq x y z
N MET A 1 -28.91 -29.06 26.59
CA MET A 1 -28.38 -27.74 26.20
C MET A 1 -29.51 -26.74 26.18
N ASN A 2 -29.27 -25.46 26.46
CA ASN A 2 -30.31 -24.43 26.43
C ASN A 2 -30.20 -23.62 25.14
N CYS A 3 -31.33 -23.11 24.64
CA CYS A 3 -31.37 -22.25 23.47
C CYS A 3 -30.67 -20.92 23.76
N ASN A 4 -29.69 -20.54 22.92
CA ASN A 4 -28.94 -19.31 23.09
C ASN A 4 -29.76 -18.02 22.88
N ALA A 5 -30.98 -18.12 22.32
CA ALA A 5 -31.85 -16.97 22.06
C ALA A 5 -32.97 -16.78 23.09
N CYS A 6 -33.47 -17.85 23.72
CA CYS A 6 -34.62 -17.77 24.63
C CYS A 6 -34.51 -18.67 25.86
N GLU A 7 -33.32 -19.25 26.10
CA GLU A 7 -32.97 -20.08 27.27
C GLU A 7 -33.77 -21.38 27.44
N TYR A 8 -34.68 -21.69 26.53
CA TYR A 8 -35.49 -22.91 26.53
C TYR A 8 -34.60 -24.17 26.53
N GLU A 9 -34.94 -25.16 27.35
CA GLU A 9 -34.18 -26.41 27.47
C GLU A 9 -34.42 -27.32 26.25
N LEU A 10 -33.38 -27.57 25.45
CA LEU A 10 -33.49 -28.23 24.14
C LEU A 10 -33.33 -29.74 24.17
N GLY A 11 -32.78 -30.31 25.24
CA GLY A 11 -32.30 -31.69 25.23
C GLY A 11 -31.34 -31.94 24.06
N ASN A 12 -31.73 -32.82 23.13
CA ASN A 12 -30.99 -33.17 21.90
C ASN A 12 -31.50 -32.47 20.62
N LYS A 13 -32.47 -31.56 20.73
CA LYS A 13 -33.08 -30.89 19.55
C LYS A 13 -32.17 -29.78 19.02
N LYS A 14 -31.97 -29.75 17.70
CA LYS A 14 -31.10 -28.78 17.01
C LYS A 14 -31.78 -27.43 16.75
N ILE A 15 -33.09 -27.46 16.54
CA ILE A 15 -33.92 -26.26 16.34
C ILE A 15 -34.75 -26.06 17.60
N CYS A 16 -34.74 -24.84 18.13
CA CYS A 16 -35.51 -24.49 19.30
C CYS A 16 -37.02 -24.54 18.99
N PRO A 17 -37.79 -25.39 19.69
CA PRO A 17 -39.22 -25.48 19.43
C PRO A 17 -39.98 -24.24 19.92
N ASN A 18 -39.39 -23.44 20.81
CA ASN A 18 -40.02 -22.24 21.36
C ASN A 18 -39.86 -21.01 20.45
N CYS A 19 -38.66 -20.80 19.89
CA CYS A 19 -38.36 -19.57 19.12
C CYS A 19 -37.80 -19.83 17.70
N GLY A 20 -37.73 -21.08 17.25
CA GLY A 20 -37.22 -21.44 15.92
C GLY A 20 -35.71 -21.30 15.75
N TYR A 21 -34.97 -20.96 16.81
CA TYR A 21 -33.53 -20.73 16.75
C TYR A 21 -32.75 -22.02 16.45
N ASP A 22 -31.91 -22.00 15.42
CA ASP A 22 -31.06 -23.13 15.04
C ASP A 22 -29.72 -23.09 15.80
N VAL A 23 -29.59 -23.97 16.78
CA VAL A 23 -28.37 -24.06 17.60
C VAL A 23 -27.23 -24.73 16.85
N GLU A 24 -27.51 -25.57 15.85
CA GLU A 24 -26.45 -26.18 15.04
C GLU A 24 -25.77 -25.13 14.14
N ILE A 25 -26.53 -24.21 13.55
CA ILE A 25 -26.00 -23.08 12.79
C ILE A 25 -25.17 -22.17 13.71
N TYR A 26 -25.66 -21.89 14.91
CA TYR A 26 -24.93 -21.08 15.88
C TYR A 26 -23.58 -21.71 16.29
N GLU A 27 -23.56 -23.00 16.61
CA GLU A 27 -22.32 -23.72 16.94
C GLU A 27 -21.34 -23.78 15.77
N LYS A 28 -21.84 -23.92 14.53
CA LYS A 28 -21.01 -23.81 13.32
C LYS A 28 -20.40 -22.42 13.19
N ALA A 29 -21.19 -21.35 13.39
CA ALA A 29 -20.71 -19.98 13.35
C ALA A 29 -19.60 -19.72 14.38
N LYS A 30 -19.76 -20.24 15.61
CA LYS A 30 -18.72 -20.18 16.66
C LYS A 30 -17.43 -20.90 16.27
N LYS A 31 -17.52 -22.10 15.69
CA LYS A 31 -16.33 -22.83 15.19
C LYS A 31 -15.60 -22.08 14.06
N ILE A 32 -16.37 -21.48 13.15
CA ILE A 32 -15.81 -20.64 12.08
C ILE A 32 -15.13 -19.41 12.69
N SER A 33 -15.76 -18.75 13.66
CA SER A 33 -15.17 -17.63 14.41
C SER A 33 -13.84 -18.01 15.05
N ALA A 34 -13.78 -19.13 15.79
CA ALA A 34 -12.55 -19.62 16.41
C ALA A 34 -11.44 -19.94 15.40
N THR A 35 -11.80 -20.45 14.22
CA THR A 35 -10.86 -20.70 13.13
C THR A 35 -10.25 -19.41 12.62
N PHE A 36 -11.07 -18.38 12.39
CA PHE A 36 -10.60 -17.07 11.99
C PHE A 36 -9.74 -16.39 13.05
N TYR A 37 -10.10 -16.53 14.33
CA TYR A 37 -9.29 -16.06 15.47
C TYR A 37 -7.89 -16.68 15.45
N ASN A 38 -7.79 -18.00 15.36
CA ASN A 38 -6.50 -18.70 15.39
C ASN A 38 -5.61 -18.32 14.20
N LYS A 39 -6.20 -18.19 13.01
CA LYS A 39 -5.49 -17.71 11.82
C LYS A 39 -5.03 -16.26 12.00
N GLY A 40 -5.88 -15.39 12.53
CA GLY A 40 -5.56 -14.00 12.82
C GLY A 40 -4.41 -13.86 13.81
N LEU A 41 -4.48 -14.58 14.94
CA LEU A 41 -3.43 -14.66 15.94
C LEU A 41 -2.08 -15.11 15.36
N ASN A 42 -2.09 -16.14 14.52
CA ASN A 42 -0.88 -16.62 13.87
C ASN A 42 -0.27 -15.56 12.94
N LEU A 43 -1.10 -14.83 12.19
CA LEU A 43 -0.62 -13.73 11.34
C LEU A 43 -0.03 -12.58 12.17
N LEU A 44 -0.66 -12.20 13.28
CA LEU A 44 -0.14 -11.17 14.18
C LEU A 44 1.20 -11.59 14.80
N LYS A 45 1.34 -12.84 15.25
CA LYS A 45 2.61 -13.40 15.77
C LYS A 45 3.75 -13.33 14.75
N ASN A 46 3.41 -13.45 13.47
CA ASN A 46 4.33 -13.32 12.37
C ASN A 46 4.40 -11.87 11.83
N GLY A 47 3.94 -10.86 12.56
CA GLY A 47 4.04 -9.44 12.16
C GLY A 47 3.23 -9.06 10.90
N CYS A 48 2.31 -9.91 10.46
CA CYS A 48 1.41 -9.67 9.34
C CYS A 48 0.14 -8.96 9.83
N ILE A 49 0.30 -7.74 10.32
CA ILE A 49 -0.67 -7.12 11.23
C ILE A 49 -2.00 -6.84 10.55
N SER A 50 -1.99 -6.20 9.39
CA SER A 50 -3.22 -5.84 8.66
C SER A 50 -3.99 -7.08 8.19
N GLN A 51 -3.30 -8.17 7.84
CA GLN A 51 -3.94 -9.43 7.48
C GLN A 51 -4.55 -10.12 8.72
N GLY A 52 -3.84 -10.09 9.85
CA GLY A 52 -4.34 -10.60 11.12
C GLY A 52 -5.61 -9.87 11.58
N VAL A 53 -5.61 -8.53 11.51
CA VAL A 53 -6.78 -7.68 11.79
C VAL A 53 -7.98 -8.09 10.93
N LYS A 54 -7.81 -8.26 9.62
CA LYS A 54 -8.90 -8.69 8.72
C LYS A 54 -9.49 -10.05 9.07
N LEU A 55 -8.67 -10.99 9.54
CA LEU A 55 -9.18 -12.29 9.98
C LEU A 55 -9.89 -12.19 11.34
N LEU A 56 -9.44 -11.31 12.22
CA LEU A 56 -10.09 -11.07 13.51
C LEU A 56 -11.43 -10.33 13.32
N GLU A 57 -11.54 -9.41 12.37
CA GLU A 57 -12.82 -8.82 11.95
C GLU A 57 -13.81 -9.92 11.54
N LYS A 58 -13.39 -10.85 10.67
CA LYS A 58 -14.20 -12.00 10.29
C LYS A 58 -14.57 -12.88 11.49
N SER A 59 -13.63 -13.10 12.41
CA SER A 59 -13.91 -13.86 13.64
C SER A 59 -15.06 -13.25 14.43
N VAL A 60 -15.03 -11.93 14.61
CA VAL A 60 -16.08 -11.17 15.30
C VAL A 60 -17.37 -11.08 14.47
N ASP A 61 -17.29 -11.16 13.13
CA ASP A 61 -18.47 -11.23 12.27
C ASP A 61 -19.26 -12.52 12.42
N PHE A 62 -18.57 -13.66 12.54
CA PHE A 62 -19.20 -14.96 12.77
C PHE A 62 -19.66 -15.16 14.21
N ASP A 63 -18.94 -14.59 15.19
CA ASP A 63 -19.37 -14.60 16.59
C ASP A 63 -19.15 -13.23 17.23
N LYS A 64 -20.23 -12.47 17.32
CA LYS A 64 -20.22 -11.14 17.93
C LYS A 64 -19.92 -11.20 19.44
N THR A 65 -20.05 -12.35 20.09
CA THR A 65 -19.79 -12.54 21.53
C THR A 65 -18.37 -13.02 21.83
N ASN A 66 -17.54 -13.23 20.80
CA ASN A 66 -16.16 -13.69 20.98
C ASN A 66 -15.26 -12.58 21.56
N ILE A 67 -15.27 -12.45 22.88
CA ILE A 67 -14.52 -11.48 23.69
C ILE A 67 -13.01 -11.57 23.41
N VAL A 68 -12.47 -12.78 23.30
CA VAL A 68 -11.04 -13.00 23.06
C VAL A 68 -10.63 -12.46 21.68
N ALA A 69 -11.44 -12.70 20.65
CA ALA A 69 -11.21 -12.15 19.32
C ALA A 69 -11.35 -10.62 19.29
N ARG A 70 -12.33 -10.04 20.00
CA ARG A 70 -12.49 -8.58 20.12
C ARG A 70 -11.31 -7.92 20.80
N ASN A 71 -10.81 -8.51 21.89
CA ASN A 71 -9.67 -7.98 22.62
C ASN A 71 -8.42 -7.98 21.75
N LEU A 72 -8.16 -9.10 21.06
CA LEU A 72 -7.03 -9.23 20.14
C LEU A 72 -7.18 -8.32 18.91
N LEU A 73 -8.40 -8.15 18.39
CA LEU A 73 -8.69 -7.21 17.31
C LEU A 73 -8.37 -5.78 17.72
N GLY A 74 -8.77 -5.37 18.93
CA GLY A 74 -8.45 -4.04 19.45
C GLY A 74 -6.94 -3.82 19.61
N LEU A 75 -6.19 -4.82 20.07
CA LEU A 75 -4.72 -4.74 20.10
C LEU A 75 -4.12 -4.62 18.69
N GLY A 76 -4.67 -5.35 17.71
CA GLY A 76 -4.28 -5.24 16.31
C GLY A 76 -4.52 -3.83 15.74
N TYR A 77 -5.68 -3.24 16.02
CA TYR A 77 -5.99 -1.86 15.64
C TYR A 77 -5.07 -0.84 16.30
N MET A 78 -4.79 -0.98 17.60
CA MET A 78 -3.82 -0.13 18.29
C MET A 78 -2.44 -0.16 17.63
N TYR A 79 -1.98 -1.36 17.25
CA TYR A 79 -0.67 -1.53 16.64
C TYR A 79 -0.55 -0.77 15.31
N ILE A 80 -1.62 -0.71 14.51
CA ILE A 80 -1.64 0.02 13.23
C ILE A 80 -2.12 1.48 13.38
N GLY A 81 -2.16 2.00 14.61
CA GLY A 81 -2.50 3.39 14.90
C GLY A 81 -3.99 3.73 14.84
N LYS A 82 -4.89 2.74 14.87
CA LYS A 82 -6.35 2.92 14.85
C LYS A 82 -6.95 2.85 16.26
N ALA A 83 -6.61 3.84 17.10
CA ALA A 83 -6.98 3.82 18.52
C ALA A 83 -8.50 3.88 18.77
N GLY A 84 -9.25 4.63 17.97
CA GLY A 84 -10.72 4.68 18.07
C GLY A 84 -11.38 3.33 17.78
N ASP A 85 -10.92 2.63 16.74
CA ASP A 85 -11.42 1.28 16.41
C ASP A 85 -11.07 0.27 17.52
N ALA A 86 -9.89 0.39 18.13
CA ALA A 86 -9.51 -0.43 19.26
C ALA A 86 -10.41 -0.22 20.48
N LEU A 87 -10.61 1.04 20.86
CA LEU A 87 -11.49 1.40 21.97
C LEU A 87 -12.91 0.87 21.75
N LYS A 88 -13.44 0.99 20.54
CA LYS A 88 -14.75 0.44 20.17
C LYS A 88 -14.83 -1.07 20.43
N GLN A 89 -13.83 -1.85 20.02
CA GLN A 89 -13.85 -3.30 20.24
C GLN A 89 -13.78 -3.66 21.73
N TRP A 90 -12.96 -2.95 22.51
CA TRP A 90 -12.83 -3.19 23.94
C TRP A 90 -14.08 -2.77 24.72
N MET A 91 -14.74 -1.67 24.35
CA MET A 91 -16.02 -1.28 24.96
C MET A 91 -17.10 -2.33 24.69
N ILE A 92 -17.21 -2.82 23.46
CA ILE A 92 -18.15 -3.91 23.13
C ILE A 92 -17.78 -5.20 23.86
N SER A 93 -16.48 -5.48 24.04
CA SER A 93 -16.02 -6.64 24.80
C SER A 93 -16.49 -6.60 26.25
N ILE A 94 -16.39 -5.44 26.90
CA ILE A 94 -16.86 -5.23 28.29
C ILE A 94 -18.38 -5.40 28.41
N GLU A 95 -19.14 -5.00 27.39
CA GLU A 95 -20.60 -5.18 27.37
C GLU A 95 -20.99 -6.66 27.45
N PHE A 96 -20.24 -7.55 26.79
CA PHE A 96 -20.48 -8.99 26.85
C PHE A 96 -19.94 -9.65 28.13
N GLN A 97 -18.82 -9.15 28.66
CA GLN A 97 -18.25 -9.63 29.91
C GLN A 97 -17.52 -8.50 30.63
N LYS A 98 -18.10 -8.07 31.75
CA LYS A 98 -17.55 -7.00 32.57
C LYS A 98 -16.42 -7.47 33.49
N ASP A 99 -16.59 -8.62 34.12
CA ASP A 99 -15.66 -9.15 35.11
C ASP A 99 -14.55 -9.99 34.46
N ASN A 100 -13.32 -9.88 34.98
CA ASN A 100 -12.14 -10.60 34.46
C ASN A 100 -11.86 -10.40 32.95
N ASN A 101 -12.20 -9.24 32.41
CA ASN A 101 -11.95 -8.89 31.01
C ASN A 101 -10.76 -7.94 30.86
N LEU A 102 -9.74 -8.39 30.12
CA LEU A 102 -8.52 -7.60 29.84
C LEU A 102 -8.80 -6.28 29.12
N ALA A 103 -9.94 -6.17 28.41
CA ALA A 103 -10.38 -4.92 27.78
C ALA A 103 -10.41 -3.73 28.76
N SER A 104 -10.79 -3.98 30.02
CA SER A 104 -10.84 -2.95 31.06
C SER A 104 -9.45 -2.37 31.33
N GLU A 105 -8.42 -3.21 31.40
CA GLU A 105 -7.04 -2.77 31.59
C GLU A 105 -6.53 -1.97 30.40
N TYR A 106 -6.82 -2.41 29.17
CA TYR A 106 -6.43 -1.70 27.94
C TYR A 106 -7.08 -0.32 27.84
N ILE A 107 -8.36 -0.20 28.21
CA ILE A 107 -9.08 1.07 28.22
C ILE A 107 -8.51 2.01 29.29
N GLU A 108 -8.20 1.49 30.49
CA GLU A 108 -7.59 2.29 31.55
C GLU A 108 -6.18 2.76 31.18
N GLU A 109 -5.39 1.95 30.50
CA GLU A 109 -4.08 2.35 29.98
C GLU A 109 -4.22 3.50 28.95
N LEU A 110 -5.16 3.39 28.01
CA LEU A 110 -5.46 4.48 27.07
C LEU A 110 -5.93 5.75 27.79
N ARG A 111 -6.81 5.63 28.79
CA ARG A 111 -7.32 6.76 29.58
C ARG A 111 -6.24 7.44 30.39
N LYS A 112 -5.29 6.70 30.95
CA LYS A 112 -4.13 7.27 31.66
C LYS A 112 -3.26 8.10 30.71
N ASN A 113 -3.29 7.78 29.42
CA ASN A 113 -2.56 8.50 28.38
C ASN A 113 -3.46 9.41 27.54
N LYS A 114 -4.26 10.28 28.19
CA LYS A 114 -5.18 11.22 27.50
C LYS A 114 -4.51 12.06 26.43
N SER A 115 -3.25 12.45 26.64
CA SER A 115 -2.47 13.23 25.67
C SER A 115 -2.15 12.43 24.41
N ALA A 116 -1.88 11.11 24.51
CA ALA A 116 -1.75 10.26 23.34
C ALA A 116 -3.09 10.06 22.62
N MET A 117 -4.18 9.87 23.36
CA MET A 117 -5.54 9.79 22.79
C MET A 117 -5.89 11.03 21.95
N SER A 118 -5.66 12.22 22.50
CA SER A 118 -5.88 13.48 21.76
C SER A 118 -5.01 13.61 20.52
N LYS A 119 -3.76 13.13 20.56
CA LYS A 119 -2.87 13.08 19.39
C LYS A 119 -3.35 12.09 18.33
N TYR A 120 -3.91 10.94 18.73
CA TYR A 120 -4.49 9.99 17.79
C TYR A 120 -5.69 10.61 17.06
N ASP A 121 -6.60 11.24 17.78
CA ASP A 121 -7.77 11.90 17.19
C ASP A 121 -7.35 13.05 16.25
N GLU A 122 -6.40 13.89 16.68
CA GLU A 122 -5.85 14.96 15.83
C GLU A 122 -5.19 14.39 14.57
N SER A 123 -4.44 13.28 14.69
CA SER A 123 -3.79 12.64 13.55
C SER A 123 -4.80 12.13 12.51
N ILE A 124 -5.94 11.60 12.96
CA ILE A 124 -7.01 11.10 12.08
C ILE A 124 -7.71 12.26 11.38
N ALA A 125 -8.00 13.35 12.11
CA ALA A 125 -8.60 14.55 11.53
C ALA A 125 -7.70 15.13 10.41
N ILE A 126 -6.40 15.28 10.68
CA ILE A 126 -5.42 15.76 9.70
C ILE A 126 -5.28 14.80 8.51
N TYR A 127 -5.33 13.49 8.73
CA TYR A 127 -5.32 12.50 7.65
C TYR A 127 -6.56 12.64 6.75
N ASN A 128 -7.74 12.87 7.33
CA ASN A 128 -8.96 13.10 6.55
C ASN A 128 -8.90 14.41 5.75
N GLU A 129 -8.31 15.47 6.31
CA GLU A 129 -8.00 16.69 5.54
C GLU A 129 -7.06 16.37 4.36
N ALA A 130 -6.02 15.57 4.60
CA ALA A 130 -5.09 15.17 3.55
C ALA A 130 -5.78 14.41 2.41
N LEU A 131 -6.74 13.54 2.73
CA LEU A 131 -7.57 12.85 1.73
C LEU A 131 -8.44 13.82 0.92
N ALA A 132 -8.97 14.88 1.53
CA ALA A 132 -9.72 15.90 0.81
C ALA A 132 -8.83 16.63 -0.20
N TYR A 133 -7.61 17.03 0.20
CA TYR A 133 -6.65 17.66 -0.71
C TYR A 133 -6.20 16.76 -1.86
N ILE A 134 -6.13 15.44 -1.67
CA ILE A 134 -5.87 14.50 -2.78
C ILE A 134 -7.00 14.50 -3.80
N LYS A 135 -8.26 14.55 -3.36
CA LYS A 135 -9.41 14.62 -4.28
C LYS A 135 -9.40 15.91 -5.11
N GLU A 136 -8.86 16.99 -4.55
CA GLU A 136 -8.67 18.27 -5.22
C GLU A 136 -7.41 18.33 -6.09
N ARG A 137 -6.64 17.23 -6.21
CA ARG A 137 -5.34 17.18 -6.91
C ARG A 137 -4.33 18.20 -6.38
N ASN A 138 -4.32 18.38 -5.06
CA ASN A 138 -3.32 19.17 -4.34
C ASN A 138 -2.45 18.26 -3.47
N GLU A 139 -1.56 17.52 -4.13
CA GLU A 139 -0.72 16.51 -3.49
C GLU A 139 0.32 17.13 -2.53
N ASP A 140 0.79 18.34 -2.78
CA ASP A 140 1.78 19.02 -1.94
C ASP A 140 1.23 19.36 -0.55
N VAL A 141 0.02 19.93 -0.49
CA VAL A 141 -0.66 20.20 0.79
C VAL A 141 -1.01 18.89 1.49
N SER A 142 -1.45 17.89 0.74
CA SER A 142 -1.73 16.56 1.29
C SER A 142 -0.49 15.94 1.95
N ILE A 143 0.69 16.02 1.32
CA ILE A 143 1.96 15.52 1.87
C ILE A 143 2.31 16.22 3.19
N ILE A 144 2.12 17.53 3.29
CA ILE A 144 2.37 18.28 4.53
C ILE A 144 1.45 17.78 5.64
N LYS A 145 0.16 17.60 5.34
CA LYS A 145 -0.84 17.10 6.29
C LYS A 145 -0.51 15.66 6.71
N LEU A 146 -0.17 14.77 5.78
CA LEU A 146 0.20 13.38 6.07
C LEU A 146 1.43 13.29 6.97
N LYS A 147 2.45 14.12 6.75
CA LYS A 147 3.61 14.20 7.65
C LYS A 147 3.22 14.67 9.04
N LYS A 148 2.34 15.68 9.15
CA LYS A 148 1.85 16.15 10.45
C LYS A 148 1.08 15.04 11.16
N ALA A 149 0.20 14.31 10.46
CA ALA A 149 -0.50 13.16 11.02
C ALA A 149 0.46 12.08 11.54
N LEU A 150 1.51 11.75 10.77
CA LEU A 150 2.52 10.76 11.16
C LEU A 150 3.43 11.22 12.31
N ASN A 151 3.65 12.53 12.47
CA ASN A 151 4.37 13.06 13.64
C ASN A 151 3.56 12.91 14.94
N LEU A 152 2.22 12.92 14.84
CA LEU A 152 1.32 12.72 15.97
C LEU A 152 1.06 11.23 16.24
N ASN A 153 1.07 10.42 15.19
CA ASN A 153 0.80 8.98 15.22
C ASN A 153 1.75 8.24 14.28
N GLU A 154 2.91 7.84 14.81
CA GLU A 154 3.98 7.19 14.05
C GLU A 154 3.64 5.77 13.58
N ASN A 155 2.55 5.16 14.07
CA ASN A 155 2.13 3.83 13.68
C ASN A 155 1.00 3.83 12.65
N PHE A 156 0.60 5.01 12.15
CA PHE A 156 -0.55 5.16 11.27
C PHE A 156 -0.27 4.62 9.86
N ILE A 157 -0.48 3.32 9.68
CA ILE A 157 -0.09 2.60 8.46
C ILE A 157 -0.76 3.15 7.19
N GLU A 158 -2.02 3.61 7.29
CA GLU A 158 -2.74 4.15 6.14
C GLU A 158 -2.22 5.53 5.73
N ALA A 159 -1.80 6.35 6.69
CA ALA A 159 -1.14 7.62 6.41
C ALA A 159 0.22 7.41 5.73
N TYR A 160 0.99 6.40 6.14
CA TYR A 160 2.21 6.02 5.43
C TYR A 160 1.93 5.57 4.01
N LYS A 161 0.97 4.67 3.79
CA LYS A 161 0.62 4.18 2.45
C LYS A 161 0.25 5.32 1.51
N LEU A 162 -0.61 6.22 1.97
CA LEU A 162 -1.02 7.38 1.19
C LEU A 162 0.16 8.31 0.92
N LEU A 163 1.02 8.57 1.91
CA LEU A 163 2.21 9.42 1.74
C LEU A 163 3.21 8.83 0.73
N VAL A 164 3.45 7.52 0.80
CA VAL A 164 4.29 6.79 -0.17
C VAL A 164 3.70 6.92 -1.58
N LEU A 165 2.39 6.74 -1.72
CA LEU A 165 1.70 6.88 -3.00
C LEU A 165 1.80 8.31 -3.55
N CYS A 166 1.60 9.34 -2.72
CA CYS A 166 1.78 10.74 -3.13
C CYS A 166 3.21 10.99 -3.65
N TYR A 167 4.22 10.46 -2.96
CA TYR A 167 5.61 10.60 -3.41
C TYR A 167 5.91 9.81 -4.69
N ILE A 168 5.29 8.64 -4.89
CA ILE A 168 5.36 7.90 -6.17
C ILE A 168 4.78 8.73 -7.31
N ILE A 169 3.60 9.34 -7.10
CA ILE A 169 2.92 10.18 -8.10
C ILE A 169 3.76 11.41 -8.45
N GLN A 170 4.37 12.05 -7.45
CA GLN A 170 5.31 13.17 -7.64
C GLN A 170 6.69 12.74 -8.18
N LYS A 171 6.88 11.44 -8.46
CA LYS A 171 8.16 10.85 -8.89
C LYS A 171 9.32 11.11 -7.91
N ASN A 172 9.03 11.38 -6.65
CA ASN A 172 10.02 11.54 -5.58
C ASN A 172 10.32 10.18 -4.93
N TYR A 173 10.98 9.30 -5.69
CA TYR A 173 11.18 7.91 -5.31
C TYR A 173 12.06 7.73 -4.07
N GLU A 174 13.01 8.63 -3.84
CA GLU A 174 13.88 8.63 -2.65
C GLU A 174 13.05 8.81 -1.36
N LYS A 175 12.17 9.82 -1.34
CA LYS A 175 11.27 10.03 -0.20
C LYS A 175 10.22 8.93 -0.09
N ALA A 176 9.69 8.45 -1.22
CA ALA A 176 8.77 7.32 -1.24
C ALA A 176 9.39 6.08 -0.57
N MET A 177 10.64 5.75 -0.91
CA MET A 177 11.36 4.62 -0.33
C MET A 177 11.60 4.80 1.18
N HIS A 178 12.03 5.99 1.60
CA HIS A 178 12.25 6.29 3.02
C HIS A 178 11.00 6.09 3.89
N PHE A 179 9.84 6.56 3.42
CA PHE A 179 8.58 6.38 4.15
C PHE A 179 8.03 4.96 4.01
N LEU A 180 8.28 4.29 2.88
CA LEU A 180 7.95 2.88 2.69
C LEU A 180 8.73 1.99 3.66
N ASP A 181 10.03 2.22 3.86
CA ASP A 181 10.84 1.46 4.82
C ASP A 181 10.29 1.56 6.25
N LYS A 182 9.81 2.75 6.64
CA LYS A 182 9.14 2.93 7.94
C LYS A 182 7.83 2.13 8.01
N ALA A 183 7.01 2.18 6.96
CA ALA A 183 5.76 1.43 6.88
C ALA A 183 5.97 -0.08 6.90
N MET A 184 6.98 -0.59 6.18
CA MET A 184 7.30 -2.01 6.13
C MET A 184 7.85 -2.53 7.45
N LYS A 185 8.51 -1.71 8.28
CA LYS A 185 8.87 -2.11 9.65
C LYS A 185 7.65 -2.34 10.55
N LEU A 186 6.52 -1.72 10.24
CA LEU A 186 5.25 -1.92 10.96
C LEU A 186 4.50 -3.15 10.43
N ASP A 187 4.36 -3.27 9.11
CA ASP A 187 3.64 -4.38 8.48
C ASP A 187 4.32 -4.82 7.17
N TYR A 188 5.40 -5.58 7.32
CA TYR A 188 6.26 -6.01 6.20
C TYR A 188 5.58 -6.98 5.22
N ASN A 189 4.41 -7.52 5.58
CA ASN A 189 3.64 -8.42 4.73
C ASN A 189 2.37 -7.76 4.15
N ASN A 190 2.25 -6.44 4.27
CA ASN A 190 1.16 -5.68 3.66
C ASN A 190 1.27 -5.72 2.12
N ALA A 191 0.21 -6.15 1.43
CA ALA A 191 0.22 -6.34 -0.01
C ALA A 191 0.43 -5.02 -0.79
N GLU A 192 -0.12 -3.91 -0.31
CA GLU A 192 0.03 -2.59 -0.95
C GLU A 192 1.46 -2.06 -0.77
N LEU A 193 2.05 -2.22 0.42
CA LEU A 193 3.44 -1.83 0.66
C LEU A 193 4.42 -2.65 -0.19
N ILE A 194 4.20 -3.96 -0.32
CA ILE A 194 4.98 -4.81 -1.23
C ILE A 194 4.84 -4.33 -2.68
N ASN A 195 3.64 -3.91 -3.09
CA ASN A 195 3.44 -3.38 -4.44
C ASN A 195 4.19 -2.06 -4.64
N TYR A 196 4.14 -1.14 -3.66
CA TYR A 196 4.92 0.10 -3.70
C TYR A 196 6.43 -0.18 -3.74
N TYR A 197 6.92 -1.17 -2.99
CA TYR A 197 8.33 -1.59 -3.04
C TYR A 197 8.74 -2.02 -4.44
N LYS A 198 7.91 -2.82 -5.12
CA LYS A 198 8.16 -3.28 -6.49
C LYS A 198 8.16 -2.14 -7.49
N ILE A 199 7.23 -1.19 -7.35
CA ILE A 199 7.17 0.01 -8.20
C ILE A 199 8.44 0.85 -8.05
N LEU A 200 8.92 1.01 -6.82
CA LEU A 200 10.11 1.83 -6.53
C LEU A 200 11.44 1.13 -6.83
N ASN A 201 11.45 -0.20 -6.87
CA ASN A 201 12.60 -1.02 -7.21
C ASN A 201 12.29 -1.97 -8.37
N PRO A 202 12.10 -1.47 -9.60
CA PRO A 202 11.74 -2.31 -10.74
C PRO A 202 12.82 -3.37 -11.07
N ASP A 203 14.10 -3.12 -10.79
CA ASP A 203 15.16 -4.12 -10.95
C ASP A 203 15.04 -5.30 -9.97
N SER A 204 14.28 -5.13 -8.88
CA SER A 204 13.92 -6.25 -7.99
C SER A 204 12.92 -7.22 -8.62
N THR A 205 12.28 -6.85 -9.74
CA THR A 205 11.20 -7.60 -10.42
C THR A 205 11.63 -8.42 -11.64
N ILE A 206 12.94 -8.56 -11.91
CA ILE A 206 13.45 -9.17 -13.15
C ILE A 206 13.33 -10.72 -13.19
N THR A 207 12.70 -11.40 -12.22
CA THR A 207 12.38 -12.84 -12.37
C THR A 207 10.90 -13.16 -12.19
N LYS A 208 10.15 -13.05 -13.30
CA LYS A 208 8.77 -13.58 -13.48
C LYS A 208 8.59 -15.05 -13.07
N GLN A 209 9.66 -15.80 -12.82
CA GLN A 209 9.59 -17.21 -12.47
C GLN A 209 9.21 -17.51 -11.02
N ASN A 210 9.30 -16.58 -10.05
CA ASN A 210 8.92 -16.90 -8.65
C ASN A 210 8.51 -15.66 -7.80
N ALA A 211 7.28 -15.16 -7.97
CA ALA A 211 6.72 -14.08 -7.13
C ALA A 211 6.71 -14.40 -5.61
N ILE A 212 6.70 -15.69 -5.26
CA ILE A 212 6.83 -16.18 -3.88
C ILE A 212 8.23 -15.92 -3.31
N ASN A 213 9.28 -16.08 -4.12
CA ASN A 213 10.67 -15.87 -3.68
C ASN A 213 11.02 -14.40 -3.47
N GLU A 214 10.48 -13.48 -4.30
CA GLU A 214 10.63 -12.04 -4.09
C GLU A 214 9.97 -11.57 -2.80
N LYS A 215 8.74 -12.02 -2.55
CA LYS A 215 8.02 -11.73 -1.31
C LYS A 215 8.83 -12.21 -0.10
N GLN A 216 9.42 -13.41 -0.17
CA GLN A 216 10.30 -13.94 0.89
C GLN A 216 11.62 -13.16 1.05
N LYS A 217 12.21 -12.63 -0.04
CA LYS A 217 13.41 -11.77 0.03
C LYS A 217 13.12 -10.45 0.73
N ILE A 218 12.02 -9.79 0.36
CA ILE A 218 11.56 -8.55 1.00
C ILE A 218 11.28 -8.80 2.48
N GLN A 219 10.58 -9.91 2.80
CA GLN A 219 10.35 -10.30 4.19
C GLN A 219 11.66 -10.46 4.97
N LYS A 220 12.69 -11.12 4.43
CA LYS A 220 14.00 -11.26 5.09
C LYS A 220 14.68 -9.92 5.41
N ILE A 221 14.45 -8.88 4.61
CA ILE A 221 15.04 -7.54 4.83
C ILE A 221 14.42 -6.85 6.05
N TYR A 222 13.09 -6.96 6.20
CA TYR A 222 12.33 -6.23 7.22
C TYR A 222 11.95 -7.09 8.44
N MET A 223 12.19 -8.40 8.39
CA MET A 223 11.99 -9.33 9.51
C MET A 223 13.09 -9.10 10.57
N LYS A 224 12.71 -8.65 11.77
CA LYS A 224 13.66 -8.46 12.89
C LYS A 224 14.35 -9.79 13.24
N PRO A 225 15.69 -9.82 13.44
CA PRO A 225 16.36 -10.99 13.97
C PRO A 225 15.96 -11.23 15.43
N ARG A 226 15.72 -12.49 15.81
CA ARG A 226 15.63 -12.92 17.21
C ARG A 226 16.99 -12.64 17.88
N PRO A 227 17.08 -11.85 18.96
CA PRO A 227 18.26 -11.90 19.79
C PRO A 227 18.17 -13.16 20.66
N ASN A 228 18.95 -14.18 20.32
CA ASN A 228 19.44 -15.12 21.32
C ASN A 228 20.52 -14.39 22.11
N GLN A 229 20.26 -13.96 23.35
CA GLN A 229 21.32 -13.73 24.34
C GLN A 229 20.76 -13.51 25.74
N ALA A 230 21.41 -14.17 26.70
CA ALA A 230 21.10 -14.20 28.12
C ALA A 230 20.91 -12.80 28.72
N VAL A 231 19.78 -12.58 29.38
CA VAL A 231 19.43 -11.29 29.99
C VAL A 231 20.23 -11.08 31.27
N ASN A 232 21.15 -10.12 31.24
CA ASN A 232 21.79 -9.58 32.42
C ASN A 232 20.92 -8.44 32.99
N LYS A 233 20.53 -8.55 34.27
CA LYS A 233 19.31 -7.97 34.86
C LYS A 233 19.38 -6.53 35.38
N LYS A 234 20.36 -5.69 35.03
CA LYS A 234 20.39 -4.31 35.56
C LYS A 234 20.85 -3.29 34.53
N LYS A 235 20.00 -2.25 34.38
CA LYS A 235 20.11 -1.01 33.59
C LYS A 235 19.60 -1.08 32.15
N LEU A 236 18.31 -0.80 31.97
CA LEU A 236 17.85 0.08 30.88
C LEU A 236 16.47 0.69 31.22
N VAL A 237 16.51 1.86 31.85
CA VAL A 237 15.45 2.89 31.82
C VAL A 237 15.71 3.63 30.49
N THR A 238 14.80 4.03 29.60
CA THR A 238 13.62 4.89 29.78
C THR A 238 12.99 5.07 28.38
N SER A 239 11.66 5.22 28.30
CA SER A 239 10.84 5.66 27.15
C SER A 239 10.67 4.68 25.96
N MET A 240 9.41 4.52 25.53
CA MET A 240 8.89 3.75 24.38
C MET A 240 8.80 2.21 24.46
N SER A 241 9.28 1.56 25.52
CA SER A 241 9.27 0.09 25.64
C SER A 241 7.96 -0.54 26.15
N ILE A 242 6.94 0.25 26.51
CA ILE A 242 5.70 -0.26 27.13
C ILE A 242 4.80 -0.97 26.10
N LEU A 243 4.72 -0.47 24.86
CA LEU A 243 3.83 -1.07 23.84
C LEU A 243 4.31 -2.43 23.32
N PHE A 244 5.64 -2.64 23.25
CA PHE A 244 6.22 -3.93 22.90
C PHE A 244 6.27 -4.90 24.10
N GLY A 245 6.33 -4.39 25.33
CA GLY A 245 6.35 -5.19 26.55
C GLY A 245 5.03 -5.89 26.83
N VAL A 246 3.89 -5.20 26.67
CA VAL A 246 2.56 -5.74 27.02
C VAL A 246 2.11 -6.82 26.04
N ILE A 247 2.36 -6.65 24.72
CA ILE A 247 2.00 -7.64 23.69
C ILE A 247 2.89 -8.89 23.80
N PHE A 248 4.17 -8.73 24.16
CA PHE A 248 5.11 -9.85 24.30
C PHE A 248 4.94 -10.59 25.63
N LEU A 249 4.59 -9.90 26.74
CA LEU A 249 4.21 -10.55 28.00
C LEU A 249 2.90 -11.33 27.88
N ALA A 250 1.89 -10.79 27.18
CA ALA A 250 0.63 -11.51 26.96
C ALA A 250 0.84 -12.78 26.08
N GLY A 251 1.73 -12.69 25.07
CA GLY A 251 2.14 -13.84 24.27
C GLY A 251 2.94 -14.89 25.06
N LEU A 252 3.78 -14.46 26.00
CA LEU A 252 4.54 -15.35 26.90
C LEU A 252 3.63 -16.01 27.95
N LEU A 253 2.69 -15.27 28.54
CA LEU A 253 1.70 -15.82 29.48
C LEU A 253 0.76 -16.85 28.81
N ALA A 254 0.35 -16.59 27.56
CA ALA A 254 -0.41 -17.56 26.78
C ALA A 254 0.40 -18.83 26.43
N SER A 255 1.73 -18.72 26.27
CA SER A 255 2.61 -19.88 26.03
C SER A 255 2.95 -20.67 27.30
N MET A 256 2.90 -20.04 28.48
CA MET A 256 3.05 -20.74 29.77
C MET A 256 1.79 -21.51 30.18
N LEU A 257 0.63 -21.22 29.59
CA LEU A 257 -0.63 -21.94 29.85
C LEU A 257 -0.87 -23.15 28.94
N PHE A 258 -0.11 -23.33 27.86
CA PHE A 258 -0.23 -24.48 26.96
C PHE A 258 1.14 -25.11 26.68
N GLY A 259 1.58 -25.96 27.61
CA GLY A 259 2.77 -26.79 27.47
C GLY A 259 2.69 -27.75 26.28
N ALA A 260 3.86 -28.10 25.74
CA ALA A 260 4.08 -28.88 24.53
C ALA A 260 3.14 -30.09 24.37
N ILE A 261 2.35 -30.08 23.29
CA ILE A 261 1.59 -31.26 22.85
C ILE A 261 2.60 -32.31 22.34
N SER A 262 2.61 -33.47 22.99
CA SER A 262 3.40 -34.65 22.61
C SER A 262 2.99 -35.17 21.22
N SER A 263 3.94 -35.71 20.46
CA SER A 263 3.70 -36.31 19.14
C SER A 263 2.65 -37.44 19.15
N ASN A 264 2.46 -38.11 20.30
CA ASN A 264 1.45 -39.13 20.47
C ASN A 264 0.03 -38.55 20.62
N ASP A 265 -0.13 -37.40 21.26
CA ASP A 265 -1.43 -36.70 21.34
C ASP A 265 -1.84 -36.11 19.98
N LEU A 266 -0.87 -35.69 19.16
CA LEU A 266 -1.12 -35.23 17.79
C LEU A 266 -1.65 -36.36 16.90
N ASN A 267 -1.11 -37.58 17.04
CA ASN A 267 -1.55 -38.74 16.27
C ASN A 267 -2.91 -39.27 16.76
N ARG A 268 -3.18 -39.22 18.08
CA ARG A 268 -4.52 -39.53 18.63
C ARG A 268 -5.58 -38.55 18.14
N VAL A 269 -5.28 -37.25 18.18
CA VAL A 269 -6.19 -36.19 17.68
C VAL A 269 -6.39 -36.28 16.15
N LYS A 270 -5.38 -36.71 15.38
CA LYS A 270 -5.53 -36.96 13.93
C LYS A 270 -6.43 -38.15 13.62
N GLU A 271 -6.33 -39.23 14.37
CA GLU A 271 -7.21 -40.41 14.18
C GLU A 271 -8.63 -40.15 14.70
N GLU A 272 -8.79 -39.48 15.84
CA GLU A 272 -10.12 -39.08 16.37
C GLU A 272 -10.84 -38.07 15.46
N ASN A 273 -10.10 -37.26 14.70
CA ASN A 273 -10.66 -36.24 13.79
C ASN A 273 -10.47 -36.58 12.32
N LYS A 274 -10.21 -37.84 11.96
CA LYS A 274 -9.90 -38.27 10.59
C LYS A 274 -10.95 -37.87 9.56
N GLU A 275 -12.23 -37.96 9.93
CA GLU A 275 -13.36 -37.55 9.09
C GLU A 275 -13.46 -36.01 8.94
N TYR A 276 -13.05 -35.28 9.97
CA TYR A 276 -12.99 -33.80 9.96
C TYR A 276 -11.78 -33.30 9.15
N ILE A 277 -10.65 -34.01 9.22
CA ILE A 277 -9.47 -33.76 8.39
C ILE A 277 -9.79 -34.04 6.92
N ALA A 278 -10.51 -35.13 6.61
CA ALA A 278 -10.98 -35.41 5.25
C ALA A 278 -11.90 -34.30 4.71
N LYS A 279 -12.81 -33.76 5.54
CA LYS A 279 -13.63 -32.59 5.20
C LYS A 279 -12.81 -31.29 5.07
N LEU A 280 -11.75 -31.11 5.86
CA LEU A 280 -10.82 -29.98 5.67
C LEU A 280 -10.07 -30.08 4.34
N THR A 281 -9.69 -31.28 3.91
CA THR A 281 -9.12 -31.53 2.59
C THR A 281 -10.15 -31.31 1.47
N GLU A 282 -11.42 -31.64 1.71
CA GLU A 282 -12.54 -31.30 0.82
C GLU A 282 -12.78 -29.77 0.75
N TYR A 283 -12.69 -29.07 1.88
CA TYR A 283 -12.77 -27.61 1.92
C TYR A 283 -11.55 -26.95 1.30
N GLU A 284 -10.35 -27.51 1.42
CA GLU A 284 -9.16 -27.04 0.71
C GLU A 284 -9.32 -27.22 -0.80
N THR A 285 -9.84 -28.36 -1.26
CA THR A 285 -10.14 -28.56 -2.69
C THR A 285 -11.23 -27.61 -3.17
N LYS A 286 -12.25 -27.33 -2.35
CA LYS A 286 -13.31 -26.34 -2.65
C LYS A 286 -12.80 -24.90 -2.62
N ILE A 287 -11.89 -24.55 -1.71
CA ILE A 287 -11.20 -23.25 -1.67
C ILE A 287 -10.29 -23.12 -2.89
N ASN A 288 -9.60 -24.18 -3.30
CA ASN A 288 -8.78 -24.20 -4.51
C ASN A 288 -9.65 -24.03 -5.76
N GLN A 289 -10.82 -24.67 -5.80
CA GLN A 289 -11.81 -24.48 -6.86
C GLN A 289 -12.36 -23.05 -6.88
N LEU A 290 -12.75 -22.51 -5.72
CA LEU A 290 -13.19 -21.11 -5.58
C LEU A 290 -12.09 -20.12 -5.95
N ASN A 291 -10.83 -20.41 -5.64
CA ASN A 291 -9.69 -19.58 -6.05
C ASN A 291 -9.44 -19.67 -7.56
N LYS A 292 -9.67 -20.83 -8.17
CA LYS A 292 -9.64 -21.01 -9.62
C LYS A 292 -10.78 -20.23 -10.28
N ASP A 293 -11.98 -20.31 -9.74
CA ASP A 293 -13.15 -19.56 -10.22
C ASP A 293 -12.98 -18.05 -10.01
N LEU A 294 -12.36 -17.62 -8.90
CA LEU A 294 -12.00 -16.23 -8.62
C LEU A 294 -10.92 -15.73 -9.58
N LYS A 295 -9.93 -16.58 -9.92
CA LYS A 295 -8.92 -16.28 -10.93
C LYS A 295 -9.58 -16.10 -12.30
N THR A 296 -10.48 -17.01 -12.70
CA THR A 296 -11.23 -16.91 -13.96
C THR A 296 -12.16 -15.70 -13.98
N ALA A 297 -12.80 -15.36 -12.86
CA ALA A 297 -13.62 -14.15 -12.73
C ALA A 297 -12.77 -12.87 -12.78
N THR A 298 -11.56 -12.89 -12.22
CA THR A 298 -10.60 -11.78 -12.26
C THR A 298 -10.01 -11.61 -13.66
N GLU A 299 -9.75 -12.70 -14.38
CA GLU A 299 -9.33 -12.70 -15.78
C GLU A 299 -10.45 -12.15 -16.69
N ARG A 300 -11.71 -12.51 -16.43
CA ARG A 300 -12.88 -11.92 -17.11
C ARG A 300 -13.06 -10.43 -16.78
N LEU A 301 -12.83 -10.02 -15.53
CA LEU A 301 -12.82 -8.62 -15.11
C LEU A 301 -11.65 -7.83 -15.73
N GLY A 302 -10.50 -8.48 -15.93
CA GLY A 302 -9.37 -7.96 -16.68
C GLY A 302 -9.74 -7.73 -18.14
N ALA A 303 -10.29 -8.75 -18.81
CA ALA A 303 -10.76 -8.65 -20.19
C ALA A 303 -11.85 -7.56 -20.37
N LEU A 304 -12.79 -7.42 -19.44
CA LEU A 304 -13.80 -6.35 -19.43
C LEU A 304 -13.19 -4.96 -19.21
N LYS A 305 -12.13 -4.84 -18.40
CA LYS A 305 -11.37 -3.59 -18.23
C LYS A 305 -10.51 -3.27 -19.45
N ASP A 306 -9.98 -4.28 -20.13
CA ASP A 306 -9.21 -4.11 -21.36
C ASP A 306 -10.14 -3.68 -22.52
N GLU A 307 -11.37 -4.19 -22.56
CA GLU A 307 -12.43 -3.77 -23.49
C GLU A 307 -12.93 -2.34 -23.19
N GLN A 308 -13.08 -1.97 -21.91
CA GLN A 308 -13.39 -0.60 -21.49
C GLN A 308 -12.23 0.38 -21.74
N SER A 309 -10.98 -0.05 -21.52
CA SER A 309 -9.78 0.71 -21.84
C SER A 309 -9.69 0.97 -23.34
N SER A 310 -9.90 -0.05 -24.18
CA SER A 310 -9.98 0.09 -25.64
C SER A 310 -11.04 1.11 -26.06
N THR A 311 -12.20 1.13 -25.39
CA THR A 311 -13.26 2.12 -25.63
C THR A 311 -12.83 3.56 -25.28
N ASP A 312 -12.10 3.75 -24.18
CA ASP A 312 -11.57 5.05 -23.76
C ASP A 312 -10.42 5.54 -24.66
N GLN A 313 -9.53 4.64 -25.11
CA GLN A 313 -8.45 4.96 -26.06
C GLN A 313 -9.02 5.49 -27.39
N VAL A 314 -10.06 4.83 -27.91
CA VAL A 314 -10.76 5.24 -29.14
C VAL A 314 -11.44 6.60 -28.95
N LYS A 315 -12.05 6.85 -27.79
CA LYS A 315 -12.64 8.14 -27.46
C LYS A 315 -11.60 9.26 -27.44
N PHE A 316 -10.45 9.05 -26.80
CA PHE A 316 -9.38 10.04 -26.79
C PHE A 316 -8.78 10.28 -28.17
N LEU A 317 -8.66 9.23 -28.99
CA LEU A 317 -8.18 9.36 -30.36
C LEU A 317 -9.13 10.20 -31.22
N ASN A 318 -10.44 10.00 -31.10
CA ASN A 318 -11.43 10.80 -31.81
C ASN A 318 -11.41 12.28 -31.35
N GLN A 319 -11.31 12.53 -30.04
CA GLN A 319 -11.16 13.88 -29.50
C GLN A 319 -9.87 14.56 -30.00
N ALA A 320 -8.75 13.83 -30.01
CA ALA A 320 -7.49 14.32 -30.54
C ALA A 320 -7.62 14.68 -32.03
N ASN A 321 -8.33 13.87 -32.80
CA ASN A 321 -8.57 14.09 -34.22
C ASN A 321 -9.44 15.34 -34.48
N GLU A 322 -10.50 15.54 -33.70
CA GLU A 322 -11.34 16.74 -33.78
C GLU A 322 -10.56 18.01 -33.43
N LEU A 323 -9.77 17.97 -32.34
CA LEU A 323 -8.89 19.06 -31.93
C LEU A 323 -7.78 19.33 -32.94
N PHE A 324 -7.30 18.30 -33.63
CA PHE A 324 -6.32 18.48 -34.68
C PHE A 324 -6.95 19.13 -35.92
N ALA A 325 -8.12 18.65 -36.34
CA ALA A 325 -8.85 19.18 -37.50
C ALA A 325 -9.29 20.63 -37.31
N ASN A 326 -9.59 21.05 -36.08
CA ASN A 326 -9.97 22.44 -35.77
C ASN A 326 -8.77 23.37 -35.52
N GLY A 327 -7.53 22.89 -35.70
CA GLY A 327 -6.30 23.68 -35.51
C GLY A 327 -5.84 23.84 -34.06
N SER A 328 -6.49 23.19 -33.09
CA SER A 328 -6.08 23.19 -31.67
C SER A 328 -4.91 22.23 -31.41
N ILE A 329 -3.77 22.49 -32.07
CA ILE A 329 -2.57 21.63 -32.09
C ILE A 329 -2.12 21.22 -30.67
N GLU A 330 -2.10 22.15 -29.71
CA GLU A 330 -1.65 21.87 -28.35
C GLU A 330 -2.62 20.97 -27.57
N GLN A 331 -3.93 21.17 -27.75
CA GLN A 331 -4.93 20.33 -27.10
C GLN A 331 -4.96 18.92 -27.72
N ALA A 332 -4.77 18.84 -29.05
CA ALA A 332 -4.61 17.58 -29.75
C ALA A 332 -3.38 16.80 -29.24
N ALA A 333 -2.23 17.47 -29.10
CA ALA A 333 -1.01 16.88 -28.53
C ALA A 333 -1.23 16.32 -27.12
N ILE A 334 -1.93 17.06 -26.25
CA ILE A 334 -2.26 16.61 -24.89
C ILE A 334 -3.08 15.31 -24.93
N LYS A 335 -4.09 15.23 -25.80
CA LYS A 335 -4.93 14.04 -25.95
C LYS A 335 -4.15 12.86 -26.53
N ILE A 336 -3.29 13.10 -27.52
CA ILE A 336 -2.42 12.06 -28.09
C ILE A 336 -1.48 11.45 -27.03
N LYS A 337 -0.92 12.25 -26.12
CA LYS A 337 -0.05 11.74 -25.04
C LYS A 337 -0.77 10.88 -24.00
N GLN A 338 -2.10 10.94 -23.93
CA GLN A 338 -2.92 10.11 -23.04
C GLN A 338 -3.20 8.73 -23.63
N ILE A 339 -2.89 8.52 -24.91
CA ILE A 339 -3.25 7.31 -25.64
C ILE A 339 -2.11 6.29 -25.61
N THR A 340 -2.43 5.05 -25.27
CA THR A 340 -1.53 3.90 -25.32
C THR A 340 -1.59 3.28 -26.72
N LYS A 341 -0.61 3.58 -27.58
CA LYS A 341 -0.61 3.16 -29.00
C LYS A 341 -0.77 1.63 -29.20
N SER A 342 -0.30 0.79 -28.27
CA SER A 342 -0.42 -0.68 -28.40
C SER A 342 -1.87 -1.16 -28.46
N ASP A 343 -2.78 -0.42 -27.83
CA ASP A 343 -4.17 -0.82 -27.58
C ASP A 343 -5.10 -0.40 -28.74
N LEU A 344 -4.52 0.25 -29.76
CA LEU A 344 -5.21 0.71 -30.96
C LEU A 344 -5.16 -0.35 -32.08
N ASP A 345 -6.24 -0.44 -32.86
CA ASP A 345 -6.23 -1.20 -34.12
C ASP A 345 -5.33 -0.53 -35.18
N GLU A 346 -5.10 -1.19 -36.31
CA GLU A 346 -4.20 -0.69 -37.36
C GLU A 346 -4.66 0.65 -37.95
N ASN A 347 -5.96 0.83 -38.19
CA ASN A 347 -6.50 2.09 -38.72
C ASN A 347 -6.40 3.23 -37.71
N GLN A 348 -6.61 2.92 -36.43
CA GLN A 348 -6.46 3.86 -35.33
C GLN A 348 -5.00 4.26 -35.12
N LYS A 349 -4.05 3.32 -35.27
CA LYS A 349 -2.61 3.61 -35.23
C LYS A 349 -2.20 4.59 -36.32
N LEU A 350 -2.71 4.43 -37.53
CA LEU A 350 -2.45 5.38 -38.62
C LEU A 350 -2.95 6.80 -38.29
N LYS A 351 -4.16 6.90 -37.73
CA LYS A 351 -4.70 8.20 -37.26
C LYS A 351 -3.87 8.79 -36.14
N TYR A 352 -3.50 7.97 -35.15
CA TYR A 352 -2.64 8.38 -34.03
C TYR A 352 -1.31 8.91 -34.55
N ASP A 353 -0.64 8.18 -35.45
CA ASP A 353 0.67 8.53 -35.98
C ASP A 353 0.62 9.84 -36.77
N ASN A 354 -0.45 10.05 -37.56
CA ASN A 354 -0.66 11.31 -38.27
C ASN A 354 -0.76 12.49 -37.30
N ILE A 355 -1.59 12.40 -36.27
CA ILE A 355 -1.76 13.50 -35.31
C ILE A 355 -0.48 13.69 -34.49
N TYR A 356 0.14 12.59 -34.02
CA TYR A 356 1.38 12.64 -33.27
C TYR A 356 2.47 13.39 -34.04
N LYS A 357 2.74 12.97 -35.29
CA LYS A 357 3.78 13.54 -36.15
C LYS A 357 3.57 15.04 -36.41
N ASN A 358 2.32 15.49 -36.51
CA ASN A 358 1.99 16.88 -36.82
C ASN A 358 1.76 17.78 -35.59
N THR A 359 1.75 17.21 -34.37
CA THR A 359 1.48 17.97 -33.14
C THR A 359 2.64 17.93 -32.15
N ILE A 360 3.17 16.74 -31.85
CA ILE A 360 4.16 16.55 -30.79
C ILE A 360 5.49 17.28 -31.08
N PRO A 361 6.11 17.14 -32.28
CA PRO A 361 7.32 17.90 -32.61
C PRO A 361 7.10 19.40 -32.59
N VAL A 362 5.96 19.87 -33.11
CA VAL A 362 5.60 21.29 -33.18
C VAL A 362 5.51 21.91 -31.78
N ILE A 363 4.85 21.23 -30.85
CA ILE A 363 4.71 21.71 -29.47
C ILE A 363 6.03 21.60 -28.70
N SER A 364 6.80 20.52 -28.91
CA SER A 364 8.14 20.38 -28.33
C SER A 364 9.05 21.54 -28.76
N GLN A 365 9.07 21.87 -30.05
CA GLN A 365 9.83 23.00 -30.62
C GLN A 365 9.36 24.34 -30.07
N LYS A 366 8.04 24.57 -29.99
CA LYS A 366 7.46 25.80 -29.40
C LYS A 366 7.98 26.04 -27.99
N TYR A 367 8.01 25.01 -27.15
CA TYR A 367 8.49 25.12 -25.78
C TYR A 367 10.02 25.23 -25.71
N TYR A 368 10.76 24.57 -26.59
CA TYR A 368 12.21 24.76 -26.70
C TYR A 368 12.57 26.21 -27.03
N THR A 369 11.93 26.80 -28.04
CA THR A 369 12.16 28.20 -28.43
C THR A 369 11.86 29.16 -27.28
N LYS A 370 10.72 28.99 -26.58
CA LYS A 370 10.40 29.79 -25.39
C LYS A 370 11.42 29.62 -24.26
N ALA A 371 11.96 28.42 -24.08
CA ALA A 371 12.98 28.15 -23.09
C ALA A 371 14.28 28.90 -23.41
N ARG A 372 14.69 28.91 -24.68
CA ARG A 372 15.84 29.69 -25.16
C ARG A 372 15.65 31.19 -24.97
N GLU A 373 14.51 31.73 -25.39
CA GLU A 373 14.16 33.15 -25.17
C GLU A 373 14.19 33.53 -23.69
N SER A 374 13.68 32.65 -22.82
CA SER A 374 13.70 32.87 -21.36
C SER A 374 15.12 32.82 -20.79
N LEU A 375 15.97 31.94 -21.32
CA LEU A 375 17.36 31.82 -20.92
C LEU A 375 18.17 33.06 -21.34
N ASP A 376 17.95 33.55 -22.57
CA ASP A 376 18.57 34.77 -23.10
C ASP A 376 18.10 36.02 -22.34
N ALA A 377 16.86 36.02 -21.84
CA ALA A 377 16.31 37.05 -20.95
C ALA A 377 16.69 36.86 -19.45
N GLU A 378 17.60 35.93 -19.14
CA GLU A 378 18.04 35.56 -17.79
C GLU A 378 16.94 35.09 -16.82
N LYS A 379 15.75 34.73 -17.33
CA LYS A 379 14.64 34.16 -16.55
C LYS A 379 14.83 32.65 -16.36
N VAL A 380 15.80 32.28 -15.52
CA VAL A 380 16.25 30.89 -15.33
C VAL A 380 15.11 29.92 -14.97
N SER A 381 14.20 30.31 -14.08
CA SER A 381 13.07 29.45 -13.69
C SER A 381 12.10 29.19 -14.85
N ASP A 382 11.83 30.20 -15.68
CA ASP A 382 10.95 30.07 -16.84
C ASP A 382 11.60 29.23 -17.94
N ALA A 383 12.91 29.39 -18.13
CA ALA A 383 13.70 28.55 -19.04
C ALA A 383 13.60 27.07 -18.65
N ILE A 384 13.79 26.75 -17.37
CA ILE A 384 13.66 25.37 -16.84
C ILE A 384 12.29 24.79 -17.15
N ILE A 385 11.20 25.51 -16.81
CA ILE A 385 9.83 25.02 -17.02
C ILE A 385 9.58 24.73 -18.51
N ASN A 386 10.03 25.62 -19.39
CA ASN A 386 9.81 25.45 -20.83
C ASN A 386 10.69 24.34 -21.44
N PHE A 387 11.94 24.14 -20.97
CA PHE A 387 12.74 22.98 -21.37
C PHE A 387 12.11 21.66 -20.92
N GLU A 388 11.61 21.58 -19.67
CA GLU A 388 10.91 20.39 -19.18
C GLU A 388 9.65 20.10 -20.00
N LYS A 389 8.87 21.12 -20.36
CA LYS A 389 7.72 20.96 -21.25
C LYS A 389 8.13 20.46 -22.63
N SER A 390 9.19 21.00 -23.20
CA SER A 390 9.72 20.56 -24.50
C SER A 390 10.07 19.07 -24.49
N LEU A 391 10.83 18.63 -23.48
CA LEU A 391 11.27 17.25 -23.29
C LEU A 391 10.13 16.30 -22.88
N TYR A 392 9.09 16.81 -22.21
CA TYR A 392 7.88 16.04 -21.92
C TYR A 392 7.14 15.64 -23.21
N TYR A 393 7.08 16.54 -24.19
CA TYR A 393 6.42 16.25 -25.47
C TYR A 393 7.26 15.30 -26.32
N SER A 394 8.54 15.61 -26.56
CA SER A 394 9.45 14.78 -27.34
C SER A 394 10.88 14.85 -26.81
N THR A 395 11.57 13.71 -26.85
CA THR A 395 13.02 13.58 -26.59
C THR A 395 13.73 12.98 -27.80
N GLN A 396 13.13 13.09 -28.99
CA GLN A 396 13.67 12.53 -30.23
C GLN A 396 13.88 13.61 -31.30
N GLU A 397 13.68 14.88 -30.94
CA GLU A 397 13.88 15.99 -31.85
C GLU A 397 15.35 16.35 -31.93
N VAL A 398 15.75 16.95 -33.05
CA VAL A 398 17.13 17.40 -33.32
C VAL A 398 17.69 18.39 -32.28
N PHE A 399 16.83 19.02 -31.49
CA PHE A 399 17.21 19.96 -30.42
C PHE A 399 17.07 19.34 -29.01
N SER A 400 16.73 18.06 -28.88
CA SER A 400 16.42 17.44 -27.57
C SER A 400 17.66 17.31 -26.69
N ASP A 401 18.82 17.06 -27.29
CA ASP A 401 20.13 17.11 -26.63
C ASP A 401 20.49 18.53 -26.18
N ASP A 402 20.27 19.53 -27.03
CA ASP A 402 20.39 20.95 -26.68
C ASP A 402 19.48 21.28 -25.48
N ALA A 403 18.21 20.90 -25.55
CA ALA A 403 17.22 21.15 -24.50
C ALA A 403 17.67 20.54 -23.16
N LEU A 404 18.17 19.31 -23.16
CA LEU A 404 18.74 18.66 -21.97
C LEU A 404 19.96 19.43 -21.44
N TYR A 405 20.87 19.81 -22.34
CA TYR A 405 22.12 20.48 -21.97
C TYR A 405 21.84 21.82 -21.32
N TYR A 406 21.07 22.68 -21.99
CA TYR A 406 20.72 24.01 -21.49
C TYR A 406 19.78 23.96 -20.28
N SER A 407 18.90 22.97 -20.19
CA SER A 407 18.13 22.70 -18.96
C SER A 407 19.05 22.38 -17.79
N GLY A 408 20.08 21.54 -18.01
CA GLY A 408 21.04 21.19 -16.97
C GLY A 408 21.85 22.39 -16.48
N LEU A 409 22.30 23.25 -17.40
CA LEU A 409 22.97 24.51 -17.04
C LEU A 409 22.05 25.47 -16.27
N ALA A 410 20.78 25.57 -16.67
CA ALA A 410 19.80 26.38 -15.97
C ALA A 410 19.53 25.84 -14.55
N TYR A 411 19.46 24.52 -14.40
CA TYR A 411 19.31 23.86 -13.09
C TYR A 411 20.49 24.12 -12.16
N GLU A 412 21.71 24.04 -12.69
CA GLU A 412 22.92 24.39 -11.94
C GLU A 412 22.90 25.86 -11.52
N LYS A 413 22.57 26.80 -12.43
CA LYS A 413 22.46 28.24 -12.11
C LYS A 413 21.43 28.51 -11.00
N LYS A 414 20.40 27.65 -10.88
CA LYS A 414 19.39 27.69 -9.82
C LYS A 414 19.82 26.98 -8.52
N GLY A 415 20.98 26.30 -8.52
CA GLY A 415 21.52 25.57 -7.37
C GLY A 415 21.11 24.10 -7.29
N ASP A 416 20.35 23.57 -8.26
CA ASP A 416 19.93 22.16 -8.29
C ASP A 416 20.95 21.30 -9.05
N LYS A 417 22.10 21.05 -8.39
CA LYS A 417 23.18 20.21 -8.95
C LYS A 417 22.70 18.79 -9.29
N LYS A 418 21.72 18.24 -8.57
CA LYS A 418 21.21 16.88 -8.79
C LYS A 418 20.52 16.78 -10.14
N LYS A 419 19.56 17.69 -10.42
CA LYS A 419 18.89 17.71 -11.73
C LYS A 419 19.82 18.09 -12.86
N ALA A 420 20.77 19.01 -12.62
CA ALA A 420 21.81 19.32 -13.59
C ALA A 420 22.60 18.06 -13.99
N LEU A 421 23.01 17.27 -13.01
CA LEU A 421 23.75 16.01 -13.21
C LEU A 421 22.92 14.95 -13.94
N GLU A 422 21.63 14.83 -13.61
CA GLU A 422 20.70 13.92 -14.29
C GLU A 422 20.60 14.24 -15.78
N ASN A 423 20.43 15.51 -16.14
CA ASN A 423 20.36 15.93 -17.55
C ASN A 423 21.66 15.59 -18.31
N MET A 424 22.83 15.85 -17.72
CA MET A 424 24.11 15.49 -18.35
C MET A 424 24.25 13.98 -18.56
N LYS A 425 23.80 13.17 -17.60
CA LYS A 425 23.82 11.71 -17.71
C LYS A 425 22.92 11.19 -18.83
N VAL A 426 21.77 11.82 -19.06
CA VAL A 426 20.87 11.45 -20.17
C VAL A 426 21.54 11.69 -21.52
N ILE A 427 22.20 12.84 -21.71
CA ILE A 427 22.93 13.14 -22.96
C ILE A 427 24.01 12.06 -23.20
N ILE A 428 24.81 11.76 -22.18
CA ILE A 428 25.91 10.79 -22.29
C ILE A 428 25.41 9.38 -22.63
N LYS A 429 24.25 9.01 -22.11
CA LYS A 429 23.69 7.67 -22.28
C LYS A 429 22.96 7.52 -23.61
N ASP A 430 22.10 8.47 -23.93
CA ASP A 430 21.06 8.33 -24.95
C ASP A 430 21.37 9.12 -26.24
N TYR A 431 22.31 10.07 -26.20
CA TYR A 431 22.67 10.95 -27.33
C TYR A 431 24.17 10.86 -27.65
N LYS A 432 24.62 9.66 -28.01
CA LYS A 432 26.06 9.36 -28.24
C LYS A 432 26.67 10.09 -29.44
N ASP A 433 25.86 10.50 -30.39
CA ASP A 433 26.30 11.21 -31.60
C ASP A 433 26.10 12.74 -31.49
N SER A 434 25.68 13.24 -30.31
CA SER A 434 25.43 14.67 -30.09
C SER A 434 26.72 15.48 -29.97
N ASP A 435 26.71 16.69 -30.52
CA ASP A 435 27.78 17.69 -30.35
C ASP A 435 27.87 18.21 -28.89
N LYS A 436 26.89 17.86 -28.03
CA LYS A 436 26.88 18.17 -26.59
C LYS A 436 27.51 17.07 -25.74
N LEU A 437 27.86 15.91 -26.29
CA LEU A 437 28.39 14.78 -25.52
C LEU A 437 29.64 15.15 -24.71
N GLU A 438 30.63 15.78 -25.36
CA GLU A 438 31.87 16.18 -24.72
C GLU A 438 31.64 17.23 -23.63
N LYS A 439 30.82 18.24 -23.93
CA LYS A 439 30.44 19.31 -23.00
C LYS A 439 29.69 18.76 -21.79
N ALA A 440 28.74 17.85 -22.00
CA ALA A 440 27.98 17.19 -20.95
C ALA A 440 28.89 16.31 -20.08
N THR A 441 29.86 15.61 -20.68
CA THR A 441 30.83 14.78 -19.95
C THR A 441 31.73 15.62 -19.05
N ALA A 442 32.27 16.73 -19.57
CA ALA A 442 33.05 17.67 -18.78
C ALA A 442 32.21 18.28 -17.65
N LYS A 443 30.99 18.71 -17.96
CA LYS A 443 30.09 19.33 -16.98
C LYS A 443 29.65 18.37 -15.88
N LYS A 444 29.40 17.10 -16.23
CA LYS A 444 29.14 16.04 -15.25
C LYS A 444 30.30 15.90 -14.26
N ALA A 445 31.54 15.84 -14.75
CA ALA A 445 32.73 15.70 -13.90
C ALA A 445 32.96 16.94 -13.00
N GLU A 446 32.53 18.13 -13.43
CA GLU A 446 32.52 19.33 -12.60
C GLU A 446 31.45 19.26 -11.50
N LEU A 447 30.22 18.87 -11.85
CA LEU A 447 29.09 18.77 -10.91
C LEU A 447 29.27 17.68 -9.84
N GLU A 448 30.09 16.67 -10.11
CA GLU A 448 30.45 15.59 -9.18
C GLU A 448 31.55 15.99 -8.18
N LYS A 449 32.21 17.15 -8.37
CA LYS A 449 33.14 17.76 -7.41
C LYS A 449 32.39 18.72 -6.48
#